data_AF-A0A1C0AAT4-F1
#
_entry.id   AF-A0A1C0AAT4-F1
#
_cell.length_a   1.000
_cell.length_b   1.000
_cell.length_c   1.000
_cell.angle_alpha   90.00
_cell.angle_beta   90.00
_cell.angle_gamma   90.00
#
_symmetry.space_group_name_H-M   'P 1'
#
loop_
_entity.id
_entity.type
_entity.pdbx_description
1 polymer ?
#
loop_
_entity_poly.entity_id
_entity_poly.type
_entity_poly.pdbx_seq_one_letter_code
_entity_poly.pdbx_strand_id
1 'polypeptide(L)'
;MITLKENLTKLGYNGLLVSLPLTFKRIEYCTSLFEERVEEIIPTLDKNEKISLVGHSTGGLIIRHFLSKTKHTAKIDRSVLIATPNQGSQLATIAAKLSTTFTKVFKTLDSLHPNNIKKLNLKDISTVEVGAIAGNKSNLLLGKLLAEENDGRVQISSVNYYGLKDFIILPYGHKEIHHQFRTAELVDSFLRIGQFKR
;
A
#
# COMPACT_ATOMS: atom_id res chain seq x y z
N MET A 1 7.73 -8.57 -1.49
CA MET A 1 6.48 -8.85 -2.27
C MET A 1 6.44 -10.24 -2.89
N ILE A 2 7.57 -10.83 -3.31
CA ILE A 2 7.62 -12.21 -3.84
C ILE A 2 7.00 -13.22 -2.87
N THR A 3 7.41 -13.20 -1.60
CA THR A 3 6.86 -14.08 -0.56
C THR A 3 5.35 -13.91 -0.35
N LEU A 4 4.84 -12.68 -0.44
CA LEU A 4 3.39 -12.44 -0.35
C LEU A 4 2.66 -13.09 -1.53
N LYS A 5 3.17 -12.93 -2.75
CA LYS A 5 2.62 -13.59 -3.94
C LYS A 5 2.59 -15.11 -3.74
N GLU A 6 3.70 -15.71 -3.33
CA GLU A 6 3.79 -17.16 -3.10
C GLU A 6 2.78 -17.64 -2.06
N ASN A 7 2.62 -16.89 -0.97
CA ASN A 7 1.63 -17.21 0.06
C ASN A 7 0.19 -17.07 -0.45
N LEU A 8 -0.12 -16.04 -1.25
CA LEU A 8 -1.44 -15.89 -1.88
C LEU A 8 -1.69 -16.97 -2.94
N THR A 9 -0.67 -17.43 -3.66
CA THR A 9 -0.81 -18.57 -4.58
C THR A 9 -1.19 -19.86 -3.85
N LYS A 10 -0.66 -20.10 -2.64
CA LYS A 10 -1.12 -21.22 -1.79
C LYS A 10 -2.60 -21.09 -1.37
N LEU A 11 -3.15 -19.87 -1.37
CA LEU A 11 -4.55 -19.58 -1.07
C LEU A 11 -5.45 -19.55 -2.33
N GLY A 12 -4.89 -19.91 -3.50
CA GLY A 12 -5.63 -20.08 -4.75
C GLY A 12 -5.61 -18.87 -5.68
N TYR A 13 -4.77 -17.86 -5.44
CA TYR A 13 -4.65 -16.69 -6.32
C TYR A 13 -3.57 -16.85 -7.40
N ASN A 14 -3.89 -16.41 -8.62
CA ASN A 14 -2.88 -16.17 -9.64
C ASN A 14 -2.29 -14.76 -9.48
N GLY A 15 -1.09 -14.66 -8.88
CA GLY A 15 -0.48 -13.37 -8.58
C GLY A 15 0.46 -12.87 -9.69
N LEU A 16 0.24 -11.62 -10.11
CA LEU A 16 1.19 -10.87 -10.93
C LEU A 16 1.99 -9.88 -10.07
N LEU A 17 3.32 -9.90 -10.20
CA LEU A 17 4.17 -8.87 -9.61
C LEU A 17 4.37 -7.75 -10.62
N VAL A 18 4.13 -6.51 -10.20
CA VAL A 18 4.47 -5.31 -10.98
C VAL A 18 5.77 -4.73 -10.43
N SER A 19 6.83 -4.81 -11.23
CA SER A 19 8.11 -4.19 -10.89
C SER A 19 8.07 -2.71 -11.30
N LEU A 20 8.19 -1.82 -10.32
CA LEU A 20 8.17 -0.38 -10.54
C LEU A 20 9.52 0.21 -10.13
N PRO A 21 10.09 1.19 -10.88
CA PRO A 21 11.34 1.86 -10.54
C PRO A 21 11.12 2.90 -9.43
N LEU A 22 10.55 2.44 -8.30
CA LEU A 22 10.16 3.26 -7.16
C LEU A 22 11.32 4.03 -6.58
N THR A 23 12.55 3.60 -6.86
CA THR A 23 13.77 4.10 -6.25
C THR A 23 14.29 5.41 -6.87
N PHE A 24 13.84 5.77 -8.07
CA PHE A 24 14.42 6.89 -8.82
C PHE A 24 13.40 7.79 -9.49
N LYS A 25 12.11 7.53 -9.28
CA LYS A 25 11.04 8.14 -10.06
C LYS A 25 9.90 8.60 -9.15
N ARG A 26 9.17 9.62 -9.63
CA ARG A 26 8.02 10.19 -8.93
C ARG A 26 6.83 9.22 -8.89
N ILE A 27 5.97 9.36 -7.88
CA ILE A 27 4.76 8.53 -7.71
C ILE A 27 3.90 8.57 -8.97
N GLU A 28 3.74 9.73 -9.60
CA GLU A 28 2.92 9.92 -10.79
C GLU A 28 3.43 9.08 -11.96
N TYR A 29 4.75 9.05 -12.16
CA TYR A 29 5.38 8.24 -13.21
C TYR A 29 5.28 6.75 -12.90
N CYS A 30 5.52 6.33 -11.66
CA CYS A 30 5.31 4.94 -11.29
C CYS A 30 3.84 4.53 -11.40
N THR A 31 2.92 5.48 -11.23
CA THR A 31 1.49 5.24 -11.44
C THR A 31 1.14 5.09 -12.90
N SER A 32 1.75 5.86 -13.82
CA SER A 32 1.52 5.66 -15.25
C SER A 32 2.02 4.28 -15.71
N LEU A 33 3.19 3.84 -15.25
CA LEU A 33 3.69 2.49 -15.53
C LEU A 33 2.79 1.40 -14.94
N PHE A 34 2.26 1.62 -13.73
CA PHE A 34 1.31 0.70 -13.12
C PHE A 34 -0.01 0.63 -13.90
N GLU A 35 -0.50 1.79 -14.37
CA GLU A 35 -1.71 1.91 -15.18
C GLU A 35 -1.55 1.20 -16.53
N GLU A 36 -0.44 1.41 -17.24
CA GLU A 36 -0.10 0.68 -18.48
C GLU A 36 -0.19 -0.84 -18.25
N ARG A 37 0.39 -1.33 -17.15
CA ARG A 37 0.35 -2.76 -16.83
C ARG A 37 -1.06 -3.27 -16.53
N VAL A 38 -1.92 -2.47 -15.91
CA VAL A 38 -3.32 -2.82 -15.67
C VAL A 38 -4.13 -2.79 -16.98
N GLU A 39 -3.86 -1.82 -17.85
CA GLU A 39 -4.50 -1.71 -19.17
C GLU A 39 -4.14 -2.88 -20.10
N GLU A 40 -2.97 -3.50 -19.93
CA GLU A 40 -2.60 -4.75 -20.62
C GLU A 40 -3.39 -5.97 -20.12
N ILE A 41 -3.74 -6.01 -18.83
CA ILE A 41 -4.39 -7.17 -18.19
C ILE A 41 -5.89 -7.14 -18.41
N ILE A 42 -6.51 -5.97 -18.29
CA ILE A 42 -7.98 -5.84 -18.34
C ILE A 42 -8.61 -6.49 -19.59
N PRO A 43 -8.06 -6.34 -20.81
CA PRO A 43 -8.61 -6.98 -22.00
C PRO A 43 -8.51 -8.51 -22.00
N THR A 44 -7.63 -9.09 -21.19
CA THR A 44 -7.46 -10.55 -21.10
C THR A 44 -8.40 -11.18 -20.07
N LEU A 45 -9.13 -10.38 -19.30
CA LEU A 45 -10.08 -10.86 -18.29
C LEU A 45 -11.40 -11.27 -18.92
N ASP A 46 -11.99 -12.33 -18.41
CA ASP A 46 -13.36 -12.68 -18.75
C ASP A 46 -14.34 -11.55 -18.38
N LYS A 47 -15.54 -11.57 -18.97
CA LYS A 47 -16.56 -10.51 -18.78
C LYS A 47 -16.80 -10.17 -17.30
N ASN A 48 -16.92 -11.20 -16.45
CA ASN A 48 -17.22 -11.05 -15.03
C ASN A 48 -15.98 -11.12 -14.12
N GLU A 49 -14.81 -11.36 -14.70
CA GLU A 49 -13.57 -11.42 -13.94
C GLU A 49 -13.08 -10.02 -13.56
N LYS A 50 -12.56 -9.90 -12.34
CA LYS A 50 -12.02 -8.68 -11.74
C LYS A 50 -10.66 -8.97 -11.11
N ILE A 51 -9.84 -7.93 -11.03
CA ILE A 51 -8.54 -8.00 -10.35
C ILE A 51 -8.61 -7.37 -8.96
N SER A 52 -7.79 -7.89 -8.05
CA SER A 52 -7.54 -7.29 -6.74
C SER A 52 -6.13 -6.70 -6.69
N LEU A 53 -5.99 -5.58 -5.98
CA LEU A 53 -4.73 -4.86 -5.89
C LEU A 53 -4.14 -5.00 -4.48
N VAL A 54 -2.86 -5.36 -4.37
CA VAL A 54 -2.21 -5.47 -3.06
C VAL A 54 -0.87 -4.74 -3.10
N GLY A 55 -0.72 -3.73 -2.24
CA GLY A 55 0.45 -2.87 -2.21
C GLY A 55 1.11 -2.85 -0.85
N HIS A 56 2.43 -2.85 -0.82
CA HIS A 56 3.21 -2.63 0.39
C HIS A 56 3.90 -1.27 0.33
N SER A 57 3.92 -0.54 1.45
CA SER A 57 4.65 0.73 1.58
C SER A 57 4.27 1.69 0.44
N THR A 58 5.24 2.25 -0.28
CA THR A 58 5.05 3.12 -1.46
C THR A 58 4.17 2.49 -2.55
N GLY A 59 4.15 1.17 -2.71
CA GLY A 59 3.27 0.50 -3.68
C GLY A 59 1.79 0.73 -3.40
N GLY A 60 1.41 0.87 -2.13
CA GLY A 60 0.04 1.23 -1.77
C GLY A 60 -0.34 2.67 -2.13
N LEU A 61 0.62 3.60 -2.10
CA LEU A 61 0.38 4.97 -2.56
C LEU A 61 0.12 5.03 -4.08
N ILE A 62 0.84 4.21 -4.84
CA ILE A 62 0.62 4.08 -6.28
C ILE A 62 -0.75 3.50 -6.57
N ILE A 63 -1.17 2.46 -5.83
CA ILE A 63 -2.53 1.92 -5.96
C ILE A 63 -3.57 2.99 -5.63
N ARG A 64 -3.40 3.75 -4.55
CA ARG A 64 -4.35 4.83 -4.21
C ARG A 64 -4.41 5.92 -5.27
N HIS A 65 -3.27 6.35 -5.79
CA HIS A 65 -3.21 7.36 -6.86
C HIS A 65 -3.77 6.83 -8.18
N PHE A 66 -3.60 5.54 -8.48
CA PHE A 66 -4.25 4.88 -9.61
C PHE A 66 -5.77 4.83 -9.43
N LEU A 67 -6.26 4.39 -8.27
CA LEU A 67 -7.69 4.28 -7.97
C LEU A 67 -8.41 5.63 -8.01
N SER A 68 -7.73 6.73 -7.66
CA SER A 68 -8.34 8.08 -7.69
C SER A 68 -8.56 8.64 -9.11
N LYS A 69 -7.96 8.03 -10.13
CA LYS A 69 -8.00 8.55 -11.52
C LYS A 69 -8.46 7.52 -12.56
N THR A 70 -8.40 6.24 -12.24
CA THR A 70 -8.67 5.18 -13.22
C THR A 70 -10.13 5.15 -13.64
N LYS A 71 -10.36 4.93 -14.94
CA LYS A 71 -11.68 4.63 -15.53
C LYS A 71 -12.09 3.16 -15.33
N HIS A 72 -11.20 2.31 -14.82
CA HIS A 72 -11.37 0.86 -14.78
C HIS A 72 -11.92 0.31 -13.46
N THR A 73 -12.57 1.14 -12.64
CA THR A 73 -13.08 0.74 -11.31
C THR A 73 -14.01 -0.46 -11.36
N ALA A 74 -14.79 -0.65 -12.44
CA ALA A 74 -15.67 -1.81 -12.60
C ALA A 74 -14.94 -3.16 -12.73
N LYS A 75 -13.66 -3.15 -13.13
CA LYS A 75 -12.79 -4.34 -13.26
C LYS A 75 -11.88 -4.56 -12.05
N ILE A 76 -11.99 -3.70 -11.04
CA ILE A 76 -11.23 -3.81 -9.79
C ILE A 76 -12.20 -4.26 -8.71
N ASP A 77 -11.87 -5.35 -8.02
CA ASP A 77 -12.71 -5.89 -6.95
C ASP A 77 -12.42 -5.18 -5.62
N ARG A 78 -11.24 -5.41 -5.05
CA ARG A 78 -10.81 -4.87 -3.76
C ARG A 78 -9.33 -4.53 -3.75
N SER A 79 -8.93 -3.72 -2.78
CA SER A 79 -7.54 -3.36 -2.55
C SER A 79 -7.11 -3.58 -1.10
N VAL A 80 -5.88 -4.08 -0.91
CA VAL A 80 -5.27 -4.17 0.42
C VAL A 80 -3.94 -3.41 0.45
N LEU A 81 -3.83 -2.48 1.41
CA LEU A 81 -2.66 -1.63 1.62
C LEU A 81 -1.91 -2.08 2.89
N ILE A 82 -0.68 -2.54 2.74
CA ILE A 82 0.12 -3.10 3.82
C ILE A 82 1.23 -2.12 4.18
N ALA A 83 1.25 -1.64 5.43
CA ALA A 83 2.23 -0.69 5.93
C ALA A 83 2.42 0.55 5.03
N THR A 84 1.34 0.98 4.38
CA THR A 84 1.36 2.12 3.45
C THR A 84 1.19 3.42 4.24
N PRO A 85 2.09 4.40 4.09
CA PRO A 85 1.96 5.71 4.75
C PRO A 85 0.91 6.57 4.04
N ASN A 86 -0.37 6.25 4.26
CA ASN A 86 -1.51 6.84 3.58
C ASN A 86 -1.71 8.33 3.87
N GLN A 87 -1.27 8.79 5.04
CA GLN A 87 -1.38 10.19 5.43
C GLN A 87 -0.11 10.98 5.06
N GLY A 88 -0.25 11.87 4.07
CA GLY A 88 0.85 12.59 3.43
C GLY A 88 1.71 13.50 4.31
N SER A 89 1.19 13.96 5.45
CA SER A 89 1.96 14.76 6.43
C SER A 89 3.16 14.00 6.98
N GLN A 90 3.02 12.68 7.14
CA GLN A 90 4.07 11.84 7.67
C GLN A 90 5.07 11.39 6.61
N LEU A 91 4.73 11.43 5.31
CA LEU A 91 5.72 11.22 4.24
C LEU A 91 6.83 12.28 4.29
N ALA A 92 6.48 13.53 4.58
CA ALA A 92 7.43 14.62 4.79
C ALA A 92 8.27 14.39 6.06
N THR A 93 7.65 13.97 7.16
CA THR A 93 8.36 13.68 8.43
C THR A 93 9.26 12.43 8.33
N ILE A 94 8.82 11.37 7.64
CA ILE A 94 9.59 10.14 7.35
C ILE A 94 10.76 10.48 6.42
N ALA A 95 10.53 11.26 5.36
CA ALA A 95 11.60 11.72 4.48
C ALA A 95 12.66 12.54 5.23
N ALA A 96 12.24 13.37 6.19
CA ALA A 96 13.15 14.14 7.04
C ALA A 96 13.94 13.28 8.05
N LYS A 97 13.35 12.21 8.62
CA LYS A 97 14.00 11.37 9.65
C LYS A 97 14.76 10.14 9.13
N LEU A 98 14.46 9.62 7.93
CA LEU A 98 15.02 8.35 7.39
C LEU A 98 16.01 8.58 6.23
N SER A 99 16.85 9.61 6.39
CA SER A 99 17.69 10.29 5.39
C SER A 99 18.59 9.45 4.47
N THR A 100 18.71 8.13 4.62
CA THR A 100 19.60 7.31 3.77
C THR A 100 18.91 6.19 2.98
N THR A 101 17.78 5.66 3.44
CA THR A 101 17.09 4.55 2.74
C THR A 101 15.91 5.03 1.90
N PHE A 102 15.15 6.01 2.39
CA PHE A 102 14.00 6.56 1.64
C PHE A 102 14.42 7.65 0.65
N THR A 103 15.47 8.42 0.93
CA THR A 103 16.07 9.38 -0.02
C THR A 103 16.67 8.70 -1.24
N LYS A 104 17.21 7.49 -1.07
CA LYS A 104 17.63 6.62 -2.18
C LYS A 104 16.45 6.14 -2.99
N VAL A 105 15.26 6.02 -2.40
CA VAL A 105 14.04 5.60 -3.10
C VAL A 105 13.33 6.78 -3.77
N PHE A 106 13.42 7.98 -3.21
CA PHE A 106 12.76 9.16 -3.76
C PHE A 106 13.78 10.17 -4.29
N LYS A 107 14.63 9.76 -5.22
CA LYS A 107 15.48 10.70 -5.98
C LYS A 107 14.63 11.50 -6.98
N THR A 108 13.86 12.45 -6.45
CA THR A 108 13.36 13.71 -7.06
C THR A 108 12.54 14.44 -5.98
N LEU A 109 13.27 15.10 -5.07
CA LEU A 109 12.76 15.72 -3.84
C LEU A 109 11.84 16.95 -4.05
N ASP A 110 11.49 17.33 -5.28
CA ASP A 110 10.48 18.38 -5.52
C ASP A 110 9.03 17.90 -5.30
N SER A 111 8.80 16.58 -5.28
CA SER A 111 7.45 16.00 -5.20
C SER A 111 6.97 15.68 -3.77
N LEU A 112 7.87 15.74 -2.77
CA LEU A 112 7.55 15.46 -1.36
C LEU A 112 7.37 16.72 -0.50
N HIS A 113 7.35 17.91 -1.11
CA HIS A 113 6.90 19.10 -0.40
C HIS A 113 5.48 18.85 0.13
N PRO A 114 5.16 19.16 1.40
CA PRO A 114 3.82 19.00 1.98
C PRO A 114 2.70 19.60 1.10
N ASN A 115 3.05 20.61 0.31
CA ASN A 115 2.16 21.30 -0.63
C ASN A 115 1.82 20.51 -1.91
N ASN A 116 2.64 19.52 -2.31
CA ASN A 116 2.40 18.70 -3.51
C ASN A 116 1.65 17.40 -3.18
N ILE A 117 1.72 16.89 -1.94
CA ILE A 117 0.95 15.72 -1.53
C ILE A 117 -0.54 16.08 -1.29
N LYS A 118 -0.83 17.30 -0.82
CA LYS A 118 -2.20 17.84 -0.83
C LYS A 118 -2.78 17.96 -2.26
N LYS A 119 -1.92 18.09 -3.29
CA LYS A 119 -2.33 18.12 -4.71
C LYS A 119 -2.57 16.75 -5.32
N LEU A 120 -2.13 15.65 -4.69
CA LEU A 120 -2.48 14.30 -5.16
C LEU A 120 -4.01 14.07 -5.15
N ASN A 121 -4.77 14.96 -4.49
CA ASN A 121 -6.22 15.03 -4.57
C ASN A 121 -6.82 13.63 -4.51
N LEU A 122 -6.36 12.85 -3.52
CA LEU A 122 -6.84 11.52 -3.19
C LEU A 122 -8.26 11.69 -2.66
N LYS A 123 -9.16 12.16 -3.53
CA LYS A 123 -10.57 12.36 -3.23
C LYS A 123 -11.12 11.00 -2.86
N ASP A 124 -11.88 10.97 -1.77
CA ASP A 124 -12.71 9.83 -1.37
C ASP A 124 -13.81 9.59 -2.40
N ILE A 125 -13.44 9.01 -3.54
CA ILE A 125 -14.38 8.61 -4.60
C ILE A 125 -13.87 7.31 -5.23
N SER A 126 -13.69 6.26 -4.42
CA SER A 126 -13.54 4.92 -4.99
C SER A 126 -14.68 4.03 -4.55
N THR A 127 -15.40 3.48 -5.52
CA THR A 127 -16.33 2.34 -5.36
C THR A 127 -15.63 1.04 -4.96
N VAL A 128 -14.29 1.03 -4.97
CA VAL A 128 -13.46 -0.10 -4.59
C VAL A 128 -13.27 -0.11 -3.07
N GLU A 129 -13.57 -1.24 -2.44
CA GLU A 129 -13.32 -1.42 -1.01
C GLU A 129 -11.80 -1.53 -0.75
N VAL A 130 -11.30 -0.73 0.19
CA VAL A 130 -9.88 -0.70 0.56
C VAL A 130 -9.72 -1.11 2.02
N GLY A 131 -8.92 -2.14 2.26
CA GLY A 131 -8.50 -2.56 3.59
C GLY A 131 -7.06 -2.16 3.85
N ALA A 132 -6.70 -1.89 5.10
CA ALA A 132 -5.30 -1.65 5.45
C ALA A 132 -4.80 -2.46 6.63
N ILE A 133 -3.54 -2.91 6.51
CA ILE A 133 -2.84 -3.70 7.51
C ILE A 133 -1.64 -2.88 7.99
N ALA A 134 -1.63 -2.48 9.26
CA ALA A 134 -0.51 -1.81 9.90
C ALA A 134 0.39 -2.80 10.66
N GLY A 135 1.67 -2.48 10.80
CA GLY A 135 2.58 -3.16 11.72
C GLY A 135 2.81 -2.32 12.97
N ASN A 136 3.08 -2.94 14.12
CA ASN A 136 3.41 -2.23 15.36
C ASN A 136 4.69 -2.71 16.05
N LYS A 137 5.48 -3.56 15.40
CA LYS A 137 6.75 -4.03 15.95
C LYS A 137 7.89 -3.13 15.46
N SER A 138 8.36 -2.27 16.36
CA SER A 138 9.61 -1.53 16.24
C SER A 138 10.54 -1.96 17.37
N ASN A 139 11.84 -2.07 17.11
CA ASN A 139 12.83 -2.37 18.14
C ASN A 139 13.03 -1.13 19.04
N LEU A 140 12.09 -0.82 19.92
CA LEU A 140 12.25 0.16 20.99
C LEU A 140 12.83 -0.54 22.22
N LEU A 141 14.15 -0.82 22.18
CA LEU A 141 14.87 -1.33 23.34
C LEU A 141 15.02 -0.29 24.46
N LEU A 142 14.80 1.01 24.21
CA LEU A 142 14.83 2.05 25.24
C LEU A 142 13.77 3.12 24.98
N GLY A 143 12.94 3.42 25.98
CA GLY A 143 12.20 4.69 26.08
C GLY A 143 10.69 4.59 25.98
N LYS A 144 10.05 4.11 27.05
CA LYS A 144 8.63 4.37 27.37
C LYS A 144 8.43 5.86 27.64
N LEU A 145 8.33 6.70 26.62
CA LEU A 145 7.63 8.00 26.69
C LEU A 145 7.55 8.60 25.27
N LEU A 146 6.38 8.50 24.63
CA LEU A 146 5.96 9.29 23.46
C LEU A 146 6.55 8.94 22.08
N ALA A 147 6.61 7.66 21.71
CA ALA A 147 6.64 7.27 20.30
C ALA A 147 5.32 6.58 19.95
N GLU A 148 4.53 7.15 19.04
CA GLU A 148 3.34 6.47 18.50
C GLU A 148 3.69 5.07 17.99
N GLU A 149 2.81 4.09 18.21
CA GLU A 149 3.01 2.72 17.73
C GLU A 149 3.32 2.70 16.22
N ASN A 150 4.35 1.95 15.85
CA ASN A 150 4.89 1.94 14.49
C ASN A 150 5.62 0.63 14.18
N ASP A 151 5.81 0.35 12.90
CA ASP A 151 6.48 -0.85 12.38
C ASP A 151 8.00 -0.68 12.19
N GLY A 152 8.59 0.36 12.80
CA GLY A 152 9.98 0.77 12.61
C GLY A 152 10.22 1.70 11.41
N ARG A 153 9.18 2.04 10.63
CA ARG A 153 9.24 3.05 9.54
C ARG A 153 8.00 3.93 9.42
N VAL A 154 6.81 3.36 9.63
CA VAL A 154 5.51 4.00 9.43
C VAL A 154 4.69 3.85 10.71
N GLN A 155 4.09 4.95 11.18
CA GLN A 155 3.21 4.94 12.34
C GLN A 155 1.84 4.38 11.96
N ILE A 156 1.18 3.71 12.90
CA ILE A 156 -0.18 3.16 12.72
C ILE A 156 -1.15 4.26 12.25
N SER A 157 -1.04 5.45 12.85
CA SER A 157 -1.82 6.65 12.53
C SER A 157 -1.70 7.08 11.06
N SER A 158 -0.56 6.81 10.41
CA SER A 158 -0.36 7.11 8.99
C SER A 158 -0.91 6.04 8.06
N VAL A 159 -1.01 4.79 8.53
CA VAL A 159 -1.64 3.70 7.76
C VAL A 159 -3.16 3.84 7.79
N ASN A 160 -3.73 4.15 8.95
CA ASN A 160 -5.17 4.33 9.11
C ASN A 160 -5.60 5.68 8.55
N TYR A 161 -6.49 5.70 7.55
CA TYR A 161 -7.08 6.93 7.02
C TYR A 161 -8.58 6.79 6.84
N TYR A 162 -9.29 7.92 6.86
CA TYR A 162 -10.73 7.96 6.62
C TYR A 162 -11.07 7.42 5.22
N GLY A 163 -12.00 6.46 5.12
CA GLY A 163 -12.37 5.82 3.86
C GLY A 163 -11.94 4.35 3.72
N LEU A 164 -11.18 3.81 4.68
CA LEU A 164 -10.93 2.37 4.77
C LEU A 164 -12.20 1.60 5.14
N LYS A 165 -12.42 0.46 4.48
CA LYS A 165 -13.51 -0.48 4.78
C LYS A 165 -13.24 -1.26 6.07
N ASP A 166 -12.00 -1.69 6.26
CA ASP A 166 -11.55 -2.39 7.45
C ASP A 166 -10.06 -2.12 7.70
N PHE A 167 -9.63 -2.29 8.94
CA PHE A 167 -8.28 -2.00 9.40
C PHE A 167 -7.84 -3.00 10.47
N ILE A 168 -6.61 -3.48 10.38
CA ILE A 168 -6.03 -4.39 11.38
C ILE A 168 -4.56 -4.09 11.61
N ILE A 169 -4.09 -4.36 12.84
CA ILE A 169 -2.70 -4.20 13.25
C ILE A 169 -2.10 -5.60 13.45
N LEU A 170 -0.87 -5.80 12.97
CA LEU A 170 -0.10 -7.01 13.15
C LEU A 170 1.19 -6.75 13.93
N PRO A 171 1.67 -7.72 14.74
CA PRO A 171 2.89 -7.60 15.54
C PRO A 171 4.17 -7.80 14.71
N TYR A 172 4.27 -7.09 13.59
CA TYR A 172 5.35 -7.22 12.61
C TYR A 172 5.97 -5.86 12.26
N GLY A 173 7.26 -5.89 11.96
CA GLY A 173 7.99 -4.73 11.45
C GLY A 173 7.79 -4.52 9.95
N HIS A 174 8.14 -3.32 9.47
CA HIS A 174 7.85 -2.85 8.11
C HIS A 174 8.39 -3.78 7.01
N LYS A 175 9.60 -4.31 7.22
CA LYS A 175 10.29 -5.16 6.25
C LYS A 175 9.77 -6.60 6.24
N GLU A 176 9.19 -7.06 7.35
CA GLU A 176 8.82 -8.47 7.54
C GLU A 176 7.32 -8.70 7.41
N ILE A 177 6.47 -7.70 7.63
CA ILE A 177 5.00 -7.83 7.65
C ILE A 177 4.45 -8.54 6.42
N HIS A 178 4.97 -8.23 5.23
CA HIS A 178 4.49 -8.79 3.97
C HIS A 178 5.14 -10.16 3.61
N HIS A 179 5.99 -10.71 4.48
CA HIS A 179 6.52 -12.07 4.33
C HIS A 179 5.71 -13.10 5.14
N GLN A 180 4.89 -12.62 6.09
CA GLN A 180 4.18 -13.48 7.02
C GLN A 180 2.97 -14.14 6.35
N PHE A 181 2.81 -15.44 6.56
CA PHE A 181 1.63 -16.16 6.05
C PHE A 181 0.34 -15.58 6.63
N ARG A 182 0.34 -15.18 7.91
CA ARG A 182 -0.79 -14.51 8.56
C ARG A 182 -1.25 -13.24 7.81
N THR A 183 -0.31 -12.47 7.26
CA THR A 183 -0.65 -11.31 6.44
C THR A 183 -1.36 -11.73 5.15
N ALA A 184 -0.94 -12.83 4.52
CA ALA A 184 -1.61 -13.36 3.32
C ALA A 184 -3.02 -13.89 3.62
N GLU A 185 -3.23 -14.55 4.77
CA GLU A 185 -4.56 -14.99 5.20
C GLU A 185 -5.51 -13.81 5.41
N LEU A 186 -5.01 -12.72 5.99
CA LEU A 186 -5.79 -11.51 6.18
C LEU A 186 -6.10 -10.82 4.86
N VAL A 187 -5.13 -10.75 3.94
CA VAL A 187 -5.36 -10.29 2.57
C VAL A 187 -6.44 -11.14 1.91
N ASP A 188 -6.34 -12.48 1.91
CA ASP A 188 -7.35 -13.39 1.36
C ASP A 188 -8.74 -13.13 1.95
N SER A 189 -8.84 -13.03 3.28
CA SER A 189 -10.12 -12.78 3.94
C SER A 189 -10.74 -11.46 3.47
N PHE A 190 -9.95 -10.38 3.39
CA PHE A 190 -10.45 -9.10 2.91
C PHE A 190 -10.83 -9.15 1.44
N LEU A 191 -10.02 -9.78 0.60
CA LEU A 191 -10.32 -9.91 -0.83
C LEU A 191 -11.58 -10.73 -1.11
N ARG A 192 -11.92 -11.71 -0.27
CA ARG A 192 -13.14 -12.52 -0.43
C ARG A 192 -14.41 -11.82 0.07
N ILE A 193 -14.35 -11.22 1.26
CA ILE A 193 -15.55 -10.77 1.99
C ILE A 193 -15.52 -9.31 2.45
N GLY A 194 -14.46 -8.56 2.15
CA GLY A 194 -14.32 -7.15 2.53
C GLY A 194 -14.03 -6.91 4.01
N GLN A 195 -13.60 -7.92 4.75
CA GLN A 195 -13.27 -7.84 6.18
C GLN A 195 -12.07 -8.72 6.54
N PHE A 196 -11.29 -8.28 7.52
CA PHE A 196 -10.17 -9.02 8.09
C PHE A 196 -10.67 -10.03 9.13
N LYS A 197 -10.36 -11.32 8.94
CA LYS A 197 -10.66 -12.37 9.94
C LYS A 197 -9.68 -12.29 11.13
N ARG A 198 -10.15 -11.67 12.22
CA ARG A 198 -9.38 -11.46 13.46
C ARG A 198 -8.98 -12.77 14.12
#